data_AF-A0A060XVE3-F1
#
_entry.id   AF-A0A060XVE3-F1
#
_cell.length_a   1.000
_cell.length_b   1.000
_cell.length_c   1.000
_cell.angle_alpha   90.00
_cell.angle_beta   90.00
_cell.angle_gamma   90.00
#
_symmetry.space_group_name_H-M   'P 1'
#
loop_
_entity.id
_entity.type
_entity.pdbx_description
1 polymer ?
#
loop_
_entity_poly.entity_id
_entity_poly.type
_entity_poly.pdbx_seq_one_letter_code
_entity_poly.pdbx_strand_id
1 'polypeptide(L)'
;MDSNIMDILEEFMESALVTWVQLFDGVVDREENVMLFNQYMEVNSKSQNSHDRYLRLTNGIFLNEVMRVIDPNPKLEHLYRSGRDDQMLRVQNFSILNRHLRAFYQEDLRQLILMPLPNIAILGQDPLTVVSVSSEAAVEELRRLLLLLLGCAVQCERKETFIQQIQSLDIETQTAIANCIQEVTQDPRAVLPLQWEELGGLEGVELQVLFGSMARQIQGLLAQRDTHLERIAELCWKSEVQQAESVMATRGGHVDEQPQGLAVQLADSRAKLRRLKQELEDKGDQLLDHKQEVQTMDEQLKKLQKENRSLQGEVRGMRALRDELDCLRDRAGRAEQLQTELQSCTHRLRSLEVTRTQLKVSPKYTAHCFVHRDTIEGFYTYTPHTV
;
A
#
# COMPACT_ATOMS: atom_id res chain seq x y z
N MET A 1 14.41 -2.12 41.49
CA MET A 1 14.62 -2.65 40.12
C MET A 1 13.60 -2.08 39.15
N ASP A 2 12.40 -1.72 39.62
CA ASP A 2 11.33 -1.11 38.79
C ASP A 2 11.67 0.28 38.21
N SER A 3 12.53 1.07 38.87
CA SER A 3 12.96 2.39 38.36
C SER A 3 13.58 2.30 36.95
N ASN A 4 14.47 1.31 36.73
CA ASN A 4 15.20 1.17 35.47
C ASN A 4 14.29 0.82 34.28
N ILE A 5 13.12 0.22 34.54
CA ILE A 5 12.19 -0.20 33.48
C ILE A 5 11.33 0.97 33.03
N MET A 6 10.87 1.77 33.99
CA MET A 6 10.15 3.01 33.68
C MET A 6 11.06 3.99 32.94
N ASP A 7 12.35 4.04 33.28
CA ASP A 7 13.34 4.86 32.57
C ASP A 7 13.51 4.41 31.10
N ILE A 8 13.62 3.10 30.82
CA ILE A 8 13.69 2.56 29.44
C ILE A 8 12.41 2.86 28.65
N LEU A 9 11.25 2.72 29.29
CA LEU A 9 9.97 3.04 28.67
C LEU A 9 9.87 4.53 28.37
N GLU A 10 10.24 5.40 29.31
CA GLU A 10 10.23 6.85 29.11
C GLU A 10 11.19 7.24 27.97
N GLU A 11 12.42 6.70 27.94
CA GLU A 11 13.38 6.91 26.85
C GLU A 11 12.81 6.44 25.50
N PHE A 12 12.18 5.26 25.45
CA PHE A 12 11.55 4.77 24.25
C PHE A 12 10.38 5.67 23.79
N MET A 13 9.57 6.16 24.74
CA MET A 13 8.42 7.01 24.45
C MET A 13 8.79 8.44 24.03
N GLU A 14 10.04 8.84 24.24
CA GLU A 14 10.67 10.06 23.73
C GLU A 14 11.42 9.82 22.40
N SER A 15 11.51 8.58 21.93
CA SER A 15 12.21 8.26 20.68
C SER A 15 11.54 8.85 19.45
N ALA A 16 12.35 9.11 18.42
CA ALA A 16 11.89 9.73 17.17
C ALA A 16 10.81 8.90 16.43
N LEU A 17 10.87 7.56 16.51
CA LEU A 17 9.86 6.67 15.94
C LEU A 17 8.51 6.81 16.65
N VAL A 18 8.52 6.96 17.98
CA VAL A 18 7.29 7.18 18.76
C VAL A 18 6.71 8.57 18.50
N THR A 19 7.56 9.60 18.43
CA THR A 19 7.14 10.96 18.05
C THR A 19 6.50 10.98 16.66
N TRP A 20 7.08 10.27 15.69
CA TRP A 20 6.53 10.16 14.34
C TRP A 20 5.17 9.47 14.31
N VAL A 21 5.03 8.28 14.93
CA VAL A 21 3.79 7.50 14.84
C VAL A 21 2.61 8.21 15.52
N GLN A 22 2.88 9.11 16.47
CA GLN A 22 1.85 9.89 17.15
C GLN A 22 1.25 11.02 16.32
N LEU A 23 1.87 11.39 15.20
CA LEU A 23 1.25 12.29 14.23
C LEU A 23 -0.06 11.72 13.67
N PHE A 24 -0.29 10.41 13.81
CA PHE A 24 -1.51 9.72 13.42
C PHE A 24 -2.62 9.73 14.47
N ASP A 25 -2.37 10.15 15.72
CA ASP A 25 -3.38 10.13 16.80
C ASP A 25 -4.67 10.86 16.36
N GLY A 26 -4.54 12.09 15.86
CA GLY A 26 -5.69 12.87 15.39
C GLY A 26 -6.28 12.42 14.04
N VAL A 27 -5.66 11.48 13.33
CA VAL A 27 -6.16 10.92 12.07
C VAL A 27 -6.99 9.67 12.34
N VAL A 28 -6.47 8.78 13.18
CA VAL A 28 -7.15 7.53 13.57
C VAL A 28 -8.36 7.82 14.47
N ASP A 29 -8.28 8.79 15.37
CA ASP A 29 -9.39 9.15 16.28
C ASP A 29 -10.56 9.85 15.57
N ARG A 30 -10.40 10.30 14.32
CA ARG A 30 -11.47 10.96 13.55
C ARG A 30 -12.53 10.00 13.02
N GLU A 31 -12.22 8.71 12.91
CA GLU A 31 -13.18 7.67 12.50
C GLU A 31 -13.94 7.07 13.70
N GLU A 32 -13.43 7.21 14.93
CA GLU A 32 -14.00 6.65 16.16
C GLU A 32 -14.50 7.72 17.13
N ASN A 33 -15.39 8.59 16.66
CA ASN A 33 -16.05 9.53 17.55
C ASN A 33 -17.17 8.84 18.34
N VAL A 34 -16.84 7.87 19.21
CA VAL A 34 -17.54 7.50 20.47
C VAL A 34 -16.61 6.56 21.28
N MET A 35 -15.80 7.10 22.19
CA MET A 35 -15.61 6.55 23.55
C MET A 35 -14.89 7.59 24.42
N LEU A 36 -15.70 8.28 25.21
CA LEU A 36 -15.30 9.17 26.30
C LEU A 36 -14.51 8.42 27.37
N PHE A 37 -13.20 8.63 27.48
CA PHE A 37 -12.34 8.45 28.67
C PHE A 37 -10.95 8.95 28.19
N ASN A 38 -10.29 10.02 28.65
CA ASN A 38 -10.30 10.80 29.87
C ASN A 38 -9.92 12.25 29.53
N GLN A 39 -10.80 13.20 29.82
CA GLN A 39 -10.39 14.60 29.98
C GLN A 39 -10.73 15.02 31.41
N TYR A 40 -10.00 14.47 32.37
CA TYR A 40 -9.96 14.99 33.74
C TYR A 40 -8.53 15.38 34.06
N MET A 41 -8.38 16.57 34.64
CA MET A 41 -7.10 17.16 34.98
C MET A 41 -6.33 16.29 35.99
N GLU A 42 -5.12 15.85 35.65
CA GLU A 42 -4.19 15.26 36.63
C GLU A 42 -2.82 15.94 36.57
N VAL A 43 -2.41 16.42 37.75
CA VAL A 43 -1.27 17.33 38.01
C VAL A 43 0.05 16.54 38.13
N ASN A 44 0.14 15.37 37.49
CA ASN A 44 1.34 14.50 37.47
C ASN A 44 1.67 14.07 36.02
N SER A 45 1.68 15.05 35.12
CA SER A 45 1.18 14.92 33.75
C SER A 45 2.09 14.28 32.70
N LYS A 46 3.37 14.00 33.00
CA LYS A 46 4.30 13.44 31.99
C LYS A 46 4.38 11.92 32.01
N SER A 47 4.57 11.33 33.19
CA SER A 47 4.73 9.87 33.38
C SER A 47 3.42 9.10 33.17
N GLN A 48 2.29 9.64 33.63
CA GLN A 48 0.96 9.05 33.38
C GLN A 48 0.62 9.03 31.88
N ASN A 49 1.07 10.06 31.14
CA ASN A 49 0.82 10.20 29.71
C ASN A 49 1.70 9.27 28.86
N SER A 50 2.98 9.09 29.20
CA SER A 50 3.85 8.12 28.52
C SER A 50 3.34 6.69 28.68
N HIS A 51 2.83 6.34 29.86
CA HIS A 51 2.25 5.03 30.14
C HIS A 51 1.01 4.75 29.28
N ASP A 52 0.04 5.67 29.22
CA ASP A 52 -1.17 5.48 28.40
C ASP A 52 -0.84 5.44 26.91
N ARG A 53 0.11 6.27 26.44
CA ARG A 53 0.62 6.23 25.07
C ARG A 53 1.29 4.87 24.77
N TYR A 54 2.04 4.30 25.71
CA TYR A 54 2.66 2.98 25.54
C TYR A 54 1.62 1.85 25.46
N LEU A 55 0.60 1.88 26.32
CA LEU A 55 -0.53 0.94 26.25
C LEU A 55 -1.27 1.04 24.92
N ARG A 56 -1.42 2.26 24.39
CA ARG A 56 -2.02 2.48 23.07
C ARG A 56 -1.20 1.84 21.94
N LEU A 57 0.13 1.90 22.00
CA LEU A 57 1.01 1.26 21.02
C LEU A 57 1.00 -0.28 21.14
N THR A 58 0.86 -0.78 22.36
CA THR A 58 0.94 -2.23 22.65
C THR A 58 -0.40 -2.98 22.55
N ASN A 59 -1.53 -2.28 22.41
CA ASN A 59 -2.84 -2.93 22.24
C ASN A 59 -3.05 -3.62 20.87
N GLY A 60 -2.14 -3.38 19.92
CA GLY A 60 -2.18 -3.92 18.57
C GLY A 60 -3.27 -3.32 17.66
N ILE A 61 -4.15 -2.46 18.16
CA ILE A 61 -5.22 -1.84 17.36
C ILE A 61 -4.68 -0.58 16.66
N PHE A 62 -4.08 0.34 17.43
CA PHE A 62 -3.66 1.64 16.91
C PHE A 62 -2.71 1.51 15.71
N LEU A 63 -1.70 0.63 15.82
CA LEU A 63 -0.71 0.44 14.77
C LEU A 63 -1.28 -0.25 13.52
N ASN A 64 -2.33 -1.05 13.66
CA ASN A 64 -3.08 -1.56 12.51
C ASN A 64 -3.84 -0.43 11.80
N GLU A 65 -4.46 0.48 12.54
CA GLU A 65 -5.13 1.64 11.93
C GLU A 65 -4.13 2.58 11.25
N VAL A 66 -2.95 2.80 11.85
CA VAL A 66 -1.85 3.52 11.19
C VAL A 66 -1.47 2.84 9.87
N MET A 67 -1.31 1.51 9.86
CA MET A 67 -1.00 0.77 8.63
C MET A 67 -2.11 0.93 7.58
N ARG A 68 -3.38 0.97 7.97
CA ARG A 68 -4.51 1.21 7.04
C ARG A 68 -4.58 2.63 6.49
N VAL A 69 -4.09 3.60 7.25
CA VAL A 69 -3.89 4.97 6.74
C VAL A 69 -2.74 4.99 5.74
N ILE A 70 -1.66 4.24 5.96
CA ILE A 70 -0.54 4.17 5.01
C ILE A 70 -0.97 3.44 3.73
N ASP A 71 -1.55 2.25 3.90
CA ASP A 71 -1.98 1.36 2.84
C ASP A 71 -3.42 0.89 3.09
N PRO A 72 -4.40 1.47 2.37
CA PRO A 72 -5.81 1.10 2.49
C PRO A 72 -6.17 -0.31 1.99
N ASN A 73 -5.23 -1.10 1.46
CA ASN A 73 -5.48 -2.42 0.85
C ASN A 73 -4.44 -3.46 1.34
N PRO A 74 -4.81 -4.49 2.13
CA PRO A 74 -6.00 -5.30 1.89
C PRO A 74 -7.16 -4.92 2.81
N LYS A 75 -8.31 -4.66 2.18
CA LYS A 75 -9.57 -4.47 2.91
C LYS A 75 -9.97 -5.78 3.60
N LEU A 76 -10.18 -5.69 4.92
CA LEU A 76 -11.07 -6.55 5.75
C LEU A 76 -10.45 -7.70 6.57
N GLU A 77 -9.29 -7.52 7.18
CA GLU A 77 -9.02 -8.29 8.41
C GLU A 77 -9.66 -7.59 9.61
N HIS A 78 -10.56 -8.27 10.31
CA HIS A 78 -11.25 -7.70 11.47
C HIS A 78 -10.27 -7.53 12.63
N LEU A 79 -10.15 -6.31 13.18
CA LEU A 79 -9.39 -6.07 14.40
C LEU A 79 -10.22 -6.49 15.60
N TYR A 80 -9.59 -7.21 16.52
CA TYR A 80 -10.25 -7.67 17.72
C TYR A 80 -10.23 -6.57 18.78
N ARG A 81 -11.40 -5.93 18.98
CA ARG A 81 -11.62 -4.92 20.02
C ARG A 81 -12.33 -5.56 21.22
N SER A 82 -11.73 -5.46 22.40
CA SER A 82 -12.33 -5.93 23.66
C SER A 82 -12.16 -4.85 24.72
N GLY A 83 -13.16 -4.71 25.60
CA GLY A 83 -13.07 -3.83 26.77
C GLY A 83 -12.20 -4.40 27.90
N ARG A 84 -11.62 -5.59 27.72
CA ARG A 84 -10.68 -6.24 28.64
C ARG A 84 -9.37 -6.51 27.92
N ASP A 85 -8.27 -6.20 28.59
CA ASP A 85 -6.92 -6.47 28.12
C ASP A 85 -6.67 -7.98 28.05
N ASP A 86 -6.63 -8.52 26.82
CA ASP A 86 -6.51 -9.96 26.55
C ASP A 86 -5.28 -10.19 25.68
N GLN A 87 -4.32 -10.94 26.23
CA GLN A 87 -3.08 -11.34 25.56
C GLN A 87 -3.35 -11.99 24.20
N MET A 88 -4.36 -12.86 24.10
CA MET A 88 -4.65 -13.56 22.86
C MET A 88 -5.10 -12.58 21.77
N LEU A 89 -5.90 -11.58 22.13
CA LEU A 89 -6.35 -10.56 21.19
C LEU A 89 -5.20 -9.66 20.73
N ARG A 90 -4.29 -9.27 21.64
CA ARG A 90 -3.06 -8.55 21.26
C ARG A 90 -2.22 -9.34 20.26
N VAL A 91 -1.96 -10.62 20.55
CA VAL A 91 -1.22 -11.52 19.64
C VAL A 91 -1.90 -11.57 18.27
N GLN A 92 -3.22 -11.71 18.22
CA GLN A 92 -3.98 -11.73 16.97
C GLN A 92 -3.84 -10.41 16.20
N ASN A 93 -4.04 -9.27 16.87
CA ASN A 93 -3.91 -7.96 16.25
C ASN A 93 -2.50 -7.71 15.70
N PHE A 94 -1.44 -8.07 16.44
CA PHE A 94 -0.07 -7.98 15.92
C PHE A 94 0.20 -8.97 14.77
N SER A 95 -0.45 -10.14 14.76
CA SER A 95 -0.37 -11.11 13.66
C SER A 95 -1.00 -10.57 12.37
N ILE A 96 -2.10 -9.83 12.48
CA ILE A 96 -2.71 -9.09 11.36
C ILE A 96 -1.71 -8.06 10.83
N LEU A 97 -1.13 -7.24 11.70
CA LEU A 97 -0.19 -6.19 11.32
C LEU A 97 1.07 -6.76 10.64
N ASN A 98 1.68 -7.80 11.20
CA ASN A 98 2.84 -8.46 10.60
C ASN A 98 2.55 -9.08 9.22
N ARG A 99 1.30 -9.50 8.97
CA ARG A 99 0.89 -10.01 7.66
C ARG A 99 0.74 -8.86 6.67
N HIS A 100 0.11 -7.77 7.09
CA HIS A 100 -0.05 -6.57 6.27
C HIS A 100 1.31 -5.96 5.90
N LEU A 101 2.21 -5.76 6.86
CA LEU A 101 3.57 -5.28 6.62
C LEU A 101 4.31 -6.15 5.60
N ARG A 102 4.30 -7.49 5.79
CA ARG A 102 4.95 -8.41 4.84
C ARG A 102 4.36 -8.31 3.43
N ALA A 103 3.03 -8.31 3.32
CA ALA A 103 2.35 -8.22 2.03
C ALA A 103 2.73 -6.92 1.33
N PHE A 104 2.70 -5.78 2.03
CA PHE A 104 3.03 -4.48 1.47
C PHE A 104 4.48 -4.41 0.95
N TYR A 105 5.44 -4.84 1.76
CA TYR A 105 6.84 -4.88 1.31
C TYR A 105 7.02 -5.79 0.09
N GLN A 106 6.42 -6.98 0.10
CA GLN A 106 6.66 -7.98 -0.93
C GLN A 106 5.89 -7.74 -2.23
N GLU A 107 4.63 -7.35 -2.14
CA GLU A 107 3.69 -7.24 -3.25
C GLU A 107 3.72 -5.85 -3.88
N ASP A 108 3.65 -4.79 -3.06
CA ASP A 108 3.63 -3.40 -3.52
C ASP A 108 5.03 -2.85 -3.74
N LEU A 109 5.91 -2.96 -2.74
CA LEU A 109 7.28 -2.42 -2.85
C LEU A 109 8.24 -3.32 -3.63
N ARG A 110 7.86 -4.58 -3.88
CA ARG A 110 8.73 -5.61 -4.48
C ARG A 110 10.06 -5.74 -3.71
N GLN A 111 9.98 -5.79 -2.40
CA GLN A 111 11.09 -5.88 -1.47
C GLN A 111 10.88 -7.04 -0.48
N LEU A 112 11.96 -7.67 -0.04
CA LEU A 112 11.94 -8.73 0.97
C LEU A 112 12.49 -8.20 2.29
N ILE A 113 11.70 -8.29 3.36
CA ILE A 113 12.17 -7.99 4.72
C ILE A 113 13.12 -9.10 5.16
N LEU A 114 14.40 -8.76 5.37
CA LEU A 114 15.46 -9.70 5.78
C LEU A 114 15.78 -9.63 7.26
N MET A 115 15.50 -8.49 7.91
CA MET A 115 15.54 -8.41 9.36
C MET A 115 14.45 -9.30 9.99
N PRO A 116 14.64 -9.82 11.21
CA PRO A 116 13.65 -10.68 11.85
C PRO A 116 12.35 -9.92 12.09
N LEU A 117 11.21 -10.45 11.64
CA LEU A 117 9.90 -9.81 11.87
C LEU A 117 9.59 -9.66 13.37
N PRO A 118 8.78 -8.64 13.75
CA PRO A 118 8.42 -8.42 15.15
C PRO A 118 7.80 -9.66 15.79
N ASN A 119 8.31 -10.07 16.95
CA ASN A 119 7.85 -11.26 17.66
C ASN A 119 6.52 -10.99 18.38
N ILE A 120 5.43 -11.43 17.76
CA ILE A 120 4.06 -11.25 18.28
C ILE A 120 3.83 -11.91 19.63
N ALA A 121 4.59 -12.96 19.99
CA ALA A 121 4.45 -13.62 21.28
C ALA A 121 5.06 -12.79 22.41
N ILE A 122 6.07 -11.96 22.12
CA ILE A 122 6.64 -10.99 23.06
C ILE A 122 5.71 -9.77 23.15
N LEU A 123 5.32 -9.20 22.01
CA LEU A 123 4.40 -8.04 21.95
C LEU A 123 3.03 -8.33 22.57
N GLY A 124 2.57 -9.57 22.49
CA GLY A 124 1.30 -10.01 23.06
C GLY A 124 1.32 -10.18 24.58
N GLN A 125 2.49 -10.25 25.24
CA GLN A 125 2.56 -10.32 26.70
C GLN A 125 1.92 -9.07 27.32
N ASP A 126 1.54 -9.18 28.60
CA ASP A 126 0.97 -8.04 29.31
C ASP A 126 2.04 -6.93 29.39
N PRO A 127 1.75 -5.73 28.85
CA PRO A 127 2.73 -4.64 28.79
C PRO A 127 3.24 -4.20 30.17
N LEU A 128 2.48 -4.49 31.25
CA LEU A 128 2.71 -3.94 32.58
C LEU A 128 3.22 -4.95 33.62
N THR A 129 3.10 -6.27 33.39
CA THR A 129 3.46 -7.28 34.40
C THR A 129 4.88 -7.83 34.28
N VAL A 130 5.73 -7.30 33.39
CA VAL A 130 7.02 -7.94 33.12
C VAL A 130 8.20 -7.35 33.91
N VAL A 131 8.62 -8.16 34.89
CA VAL A 131 9.90 -8.09 35.61
C VAL A 131 11.09 -8.18 34.63
N SER A 132 11.76 -7.04 34.46
CA SER A 132 13.16 -6.76 34.06
C SER A 132 13.79 -7.35 32.79
N VAL A 133 13.25 -8.37 32.11
CA VAL A 133 13.87 -8.92 30.88
C VAL A 133 12.95 -8.92 29.66
N SER A 134 11.65 -9.19 29.82
CA SER A 134 10.74 -9.19 28.65
C SER A 134 10.24 -7.79 28.25
N SER A 135 10.43 -6.76 29.09
CA SER A 135 10.04 -5.38 28.74
C SER A 135 11.02 -4.74 27.74
N GLU A 136 12.34 -4.90 27.93
CA GLU A 136 13.35 -4.46 26.95
C GLU A 136 13.16 -5.18 25.61
N ALA A 137 12.91 -6.50 25.65
CA ALA A 137 12.58 -7.26 24.46
C ALA A 137 11.30 -6.74 23.78
N ALA A 138 10.23 -6.46 24.53
CA ALA A 138 8.99 -5.92 23.97
C ALA A 138 9.18 -4.53 23.34
N VAL A 139 9.96 -3.66 23.98
CA VAL A 139 10.33 -2.34 23.45
C VAL A 139 11.11 -2.49 22.15
N GLU A 140 12.05 -3.42 22.06
CA GLU A 140 12.82 -3.66 20.84
C GLU A 140 11.95 -4.25 19.71
N GLU A 141 11.06 -5.18 20.02
CA GLU A 141 10.10 -5.69 19.04
C GLU A 141 9.15 -4.59 18.55
N LEU A 142 8.72 -3.67 19.43
CA LEU A 142 7.88 -2.54 19.08
C LEU A 142 8.65 -1.50 18.24
N ARG A 143 9.90 -1.21 18.60
CA ARG A 143 10.81 -0.36 17.81
C ARG A 143 10.93 -0.90 16.39
N ARG A 144 11.15 -2.21 16.24
CA ARG A 144 11.24 -2.86 14.93
C ARG A 144 9.94 -2.77 14.15
N LEU A 145 8.80 -2.90 14.82
CA LEU A 145 7.48 -2.76 14.20
C LEU A 145 7.23 -1.32 13.72
N LEU A 146 7.57 -0.30 14.51
CA LEU A 146 7.49 1.11 14.13
C LEU A 146 8.44 1.45 12.98
N LEU A 147 9.64 0.87 12.98
CA LEU A 147 10.63 1.03 11.93
C LEU A 147 10.12 0.50 10.57
N LEU A 148 9.51 -0.68 10.55
CA LEU A 148 8.88 -1.24 9.35
C LEU A 148 7.67 -0.40 8.89
N LEU A 149 6.83 0.07 9.82
CA LEU A 149 5.72 0.99 9.50
C LEU A 149 6.20 2.29 8.84
N LEU A 150 7.28 2.88 9.36
CA LEU A 150 7.90 4.07 8.77
C LEU A 150 8.38 3.78 7.34
N GLY A 151 9.01 2.62 7.13
CA GLY A 151 9.45 2.18 5.81
C GLY A 151 8.30 2.01 4.82
N CYS A 152 7.13 1.54 5.28
CA CYS A 152 5.91 1.56 4.46
C CYS A 152 5.47 2.99 4.14
N ALA A 153 5.37 3.86 5.16
CA ALA A 153 4.87 5.23 4.99
C ALA A 153 5.69 6.06 3.99
N VAL A 154 7.02 5.96 4.01
CA VAL A 154 7.89 6.76 3.13
C VAL A 154 8.04 6.17 1.72
N GLN A 155 7.53 4.96 1.49
CA GLN A 155 7.58 4.28 0.18
C GLN A 155 6.18 4.06 -0.44
N CYS A 156 5.10 4.38 0.26
CA CYS A 156 3.74 4.25 -0.26
C CYS A 156 3.37 5.30 -1.32
N GLU A 157 2.20 5.13 -1.96
CA GLU A 157 1.69 6.04 -2.99
C GLU A 157 1.52 7.49 -2.51
N ARG A 158 1.25 7.67 -1.21
CA ARG A 158 1.04 8.98 -0.56
C ARG A 158 2.25 9.40 0.28
N LYS A 159 3.45 8.92 -0.03
CA LYS A 159 4.66 9.20 0.76
C LYS A 159 4.90 10.70 0.98
N GLU A 160 4.54 11.57 0.03
CA GLU A 160 4.74 13.01 0.14
C GLU A 160 4.01 13.61 1.35
N THR A 161 2.81 13.10 1.70
CA THR A 161 2.08 13.59 2.88
C THR A 161 2.79 13.23 4.17
N PHE A 162 3.36 12.02 4.25
CA PHE A 162 4.09 11.55 5.42
C PHE A 162 5.48 12.21 5.53
N ILE A 163 6.15 12.45 4.41
CA ILE A 163 7.42 13.18 4.36
C ILE A 163 7.21 14.63 4.82
N GLN A 164 6.14 15.31 4.37
CA GLN A 164 5.82 16.66 4.84
C GLN A 164 5.53 16.71 6.35
N GLN A 165 4.84 15.69 6.87
CA GLN A 165 4.63 15.54 8.32
C GLN A 165 5.96 15.39 9.07
N ILE A 166 6.87 14.55 8.59
CA ILE A 166 8.22 14.38 9.17
C ILE A 166 8.99 15.72 9.12
N GLN A 167 8.94 16.44 8.01
CA GLN A 167 9.60 17.75 7.83
C GLN A 167 9.06 18.85 8.76
N SER A 168 7.89 18.66 9.38
CA SER A 168 7.33 19.60 10.37
C SER A 168 7.86 19.39 11.79
N LEU A 169 8.57 18.29 12.05
CA LEU A 169 9.18 17.98 13.36
C LEU A 169 10.44 18.83 13.60
N ASP A 170 11.01 18.78 14.79
CA ASP A 170 12.29 19.42 15.06
C ASP A 170 13.47 18.72 14.34
N ILE A 171 14.59 19.43 14.21
CA ILE A 171 15.75 18.98 13.41
C ILE A 171 16.38 17.71 13.98
N GLU A 172 16.41 17.54 15.31
CA GLU A 172 17.01 16.37 15.95
C GLU A 172 16.16 15.13 15.65
N THR A 173 14.84 15.23 15.82
CA THR A 173 13.88 14.18 15.47
C THR A 173 13.91 13.84 13.99
N GLN A 174 13.95 14.85 13.10
CA GLN A 174 14.07 14.63 11.66
C GLN A 174 15.34 13.83 11.30
N THR A 175 16.47 14.17 11.91
CA THR A 175 17.75 13.49 11.67
C THR A 175 17.69 12.03 12.13
N ALA A 176 17.12 11.78 13.30
CA ALA A 176 16.93 10.43 13.82
C ALA A 176 16.00 9.59 12.92
N ILE A 177 14.88 10.17 12.45
CA ILE A 177 13.97 9.50 11.50
C ILE A 177 14.67 9.23 10.17
N ALA A 178 15.50 10.15 9.66
CA ALA A 178 16.24 9.95 8.43
C ALA A 178 17.17 8.73 8.50
N ASN A 179 17.83 8.50 9.65
CA ASN A 179 18.64 7.30 9.87
C ASN A 179 17.77 6.03 9.85
N CYS A 180 16.60 6.06 10.49
CA CYS A 180 15.64 4.95 10.43
C CYS A 180 15.17 4.67 8.99
N ILE A 181 14.89 5.71 8.20
CA ILE A 181 14.51 5.57 6.78
C ILE A 181 15.65 4.91 6.01
N GLN A 182 16.90 5.35 6.19
CA GLN A 182 18.05 4.74 5.54
C GLN A 182 18.17 3.25 5.87
N GLU A 183 17.95 2.87 7.13
CA GLU A 183 17.97 1.46 7.57
C GLU A 183 16.95 0.62 6.80
N VAL A 184 15.69 1.07 6.65
CA VAL A 184 14.64 0.26 6.00
C VAL A 184 14.47 0.47 4.50
N THR A 185 15.27 1.35 3.88
CA THR A 185 15.18 1.62 2.43
C THR A 185 16.48 1.42 1.68
N GLN A 186 17.63 1.56 2.35
CA GLN A 186 18.96 1.54 1.72
C GLN A 186 19.87 0.43 2.25
N ASP A 187 19.59 -0.17 3.42
CA ASP A 187 20.38 -1.30 3.92
C ASP A 187 19.86 -2.65 3.37
N PRO A 188 20.58 -3.31 2.45
CA PRO A 188 20.20 -4.61 1.89
C PRO A 188 20.26 -5.75 2.92
N ARG A 189 20.74 -5.51 4.14
CA ARG A 189 20.66 -6.46 5.25
C ARG A 189 19.31 -6.41 5.96
N ALA A 190 18.64 -5.25 5.94
CA ALA A 190 17.33 -5.06 6.53
C ALA A 190 16.22 -5.37 5.52
N VAL A 191 16.33 -4.84 4.30
CA VAL A 191 15.33 -4.99 3.23
C VAL A 191 16.01 -5.16 1.88
N LEU A 192 15.68 -6.22 1.14
CA LEU A 192 16.26 -6.54 -0.16
C LEU A 192 15.30 -6.25 -1.31
N PRO A 193 15.62 -5.35 -2.24
CA PRO A 193 14.86 -5.17 -3.47
C PRO A 193 14.84 -6.46 -4.32
N LEU A 194 13.65 -6.85 -4.80
CA LEU A 194 13.46 -8.03 -5.67
C LEU A 194 13.59 -7.70 -7.16
N GLN A 195 13.71 -6.42 -7.51
CA GLN A 195 13.88 -5.94 -8.88
C GLN A 195 15.36 -6.08 -9.30
N TRP A 196 15.74 -7.28 -9.73
CA TRP A 196 17.09 -7.63 -10.16
C TRP A 196 17.65 -6.77 -11.30
N GLU A 197 16.77 -6.14 -12.07
CA GLU A 197 17.11 -5.25 -13.19
C GLU A 197 17.79 -3.95 -12.71
N GLU A 198 17.44 -3.46 -11.52
CA GLU A 198 18.04 -2.27 -10.89
C GLU A 198 19.43 -2.57 -10.28
N LEU A 199 19.66 -3.85 -9.94
CA LEU A 199 20.95 -4.37 -9.45
C LEU A 199 21.99 -4.55 -10.56
N GLY A 200 21.57 -4.50 -11.83
CA GLY A 200 22.45 -4.60 -13.00
C GLY A 200 23.44 -3.44 -13.16
N GLY A 201 23.27 -2.36 -12.39
CA GLY A 201 24.20 -1.23 -12.33
C GLY A 201 25.32 -1.34 -11.30
N LEU A 202 25.30 -2.36 -10.43
CA LEU A 202 26.32 -2.55 -9.40
C LEU A 202 27.62 -3.09 -10.00
N GLU A 203 28.75 -2.60 -9.49
CA GLU A 203 30.06 -3.10 -9.90
C GLU A 203 30.27 -4.55 -9.42
N GLY A 204 31.15 -5.31 -10.10
CA GLY A 204 31.36 -6.73 -9.79
C GLY A 204 31.79 -7.02 -8.34
N VAL A 205 32.41 -6.05 -7.66
CA VAL A 205 32.81 -6.16 -6.24
C VAL A 205 31.60 -6.01 -5.31
N GLU A 206 30.74 -5.03 -5.56
CA GLU A 206 29.50 -4.81 -4.80
C GLU A 206 28.54 -6.00 -4.92
N LEU A 207 28.46 -6.55 -6.13
CA LEU A 207 27.67 -7.75 -6.40
C LEU A 207 28.23 -8.98 -5.66
N GLN A 208 29.57 -9.15 -5.59
CA GLN A 208 30.17 -10.21 -4.78
C GLN A 208 29.86 -10.05 -3.28
N VAL A 209 29.92 -8.82 -2.75
CA VAL A 209 29.59 -8.55 -1.35
C VAL A 209 28.11 -8.86 -1.08
N LEU A 210 27.22 -8.47 -1.99
CA LEU A 210 25.79 -8.78 -1.90
C LEU A 210 25.54 -10.29 -1.93
N PHE A 211 26.11 -11.01 -2.89
CA PHE A 211 26.02 -12.48 -2.96
C PHE A 211 26.57 -13.15 -1.70
N GLY A 212 27.72 -12.69 -1.19
CA GLY A 212 28.29 -13.19 0.05
C GLY A 212 27.42 -12.89 1.29
N SER A 213 26.68 -11.78 1.28
CA SER A 213 25.68 -11.47 2.31
C SER A 213 24.47 -12.41 2.19
N MET A 214 23.91 -12.56 1.00
CA MET A 214 22.78 -13.45 0.73
C MET A 214 23.10 -14.91 1.05
N ALA A 215 24.30 -15.39 0.68
CA ALA A 215 24.74 -16.75 0.98
C ALA A 215 24.80 -17.00 2.50
N ARG A 216 25.31 -16.05 3.28
CA ARG A 216 25.30 -16.11 4.75
C ARG A 216 23.88 -16.08 5.32
N GLN A 217 23.00 -15.27 4.76
CA GLN A 217 21.60 -15.24 5.16
C GLN A 217 20.91 -16.59 4.87
N ILE A 218 21.12 -17.18 3.69
CA ILE A 218 20.60 -18.51 3.35
C ILE A 218 21.14 -19.57 4.31
N GLN A 219 22.43 -19.55 4.62
CA GLN A 219 23.03 -20.45 5.62
C GLN A 219 22.38 -20.27 7.00
N GLY A 220 22.16 -19.04 7.44
CA GLY A 220 21.45 -18.72 8.68
C GLY A 220 20.01 -19.23 8.67
N LEU A 221 19.27 -19.03 7.57
CA LEU A 221 17.90 -19.52 7.39
C LEU A 221 17.82 -21.04 7.44
N LEU A 222 18.79 -21.74 6.82
CA LEU A 222 18.86 -23.21 6.88
C LEU A 222 19.12 -23.70 8.30
N ALA A 223 20.06 -23.08 9.02
CA ALA A 223 20.34 -23.41 10.41
C ALA A 223 19.13 -23.15 11.31
N GLN A 224 18.47 -21.98 11.17
CA GLN A 224 17.25 -21.65 11.90
C GLN A 224 16.12 -22.63 11.60
N ARG A 225 15.90 -22.97 10.33
CA ARG A 225 14.90 -23.98 9.93
C ARG A 225 15.15 -25.29 10.64
N ASP A 226 16.39 -25.79 10.62
CA ASP A 226 16.73 -27.09 11.22
C ASP A 226 16.54 -27.05 12.74
N THR A 227 17.02 -26.00 13.42
CA THR A 227 16.78 -25.77 14.86
C THR A 227 15.29 -25.66 15.21
N HIS A 228 14.50 -24.98 14.39
CA HIS A 228 13.05 -24.85 14.61
C HIS A 228 12.31 -26.17 14.39
N LEU A 229 12.69 -26.96 13.38
CA LEU A 229 12.12 -28.29 13.17
C LEU A 229 12.42 -29.23 14.35
N GLU A 230 13.64 -29.21 14.88
CA GLU A 230 14.00 -29.93 16.10
C GLU A 230 13.14 -29.46 17.30
N ARG A 231 13.02 -28.14 17.49
CA ARG A 231 12.22 -27.60 18.60
C ARG A 231 10.73 -27.92 18.48
N ILE A 232 10.17 -27.89 17.28
CA ILE A 232 8.79 -28.30 17.02
C ILE A 232 8.62 -29.78 17.36
N ALA A 233 9.55 -30.65 16.93
CA ALA A 233 9.50 -32.07 17.27
C ALA A 233 9.56 -32.31 18.80
N GLU A 234 10.44 -31.60 19.51
CA GLU A 234 10.50 -31.65 20.98
C GLU A 234 9.19 -31.20 21.66
N LEU A 235 8.58 -30.11 21.18
CA LEU A 235 7.35 -29.58 21.75
C LEU A 235 6.15 -30.49 21.46
N CYS A 236 6.06 -31.03 20.24
CA CYS A 236 5.05 -32.03 19.88
C CYS A 236 5.18 -33.27 20.78
N TRP A 237 6.40 -33.78 20.95
CA TRP A 237 6.67 -34.90 21.85
C TRP A 237 6.27 -34.59 23.30
N LYS A 238 6.68 -33.44 23.83
CA LYS A 238 6.31 -33.01 25.20
C LYS A 238 4.81 -32.88 25.37
N SER A 239 4.09 -32.35 24.38
CA SER A 239 2.64 -32.24 24.39
C SER A 239 1.97 -33.62 24.40
N GLU A 240 2.44 -34.56 23.56
CA GLU A 240 1.91 -35.94 23.52
C GLU A 240 2.17 -36.70 24.82
N VAL A 241 3.38 -36.56 25.38
CA VAL A 241 3.74 -37.16 26.68
C VAL A 241 2.95 -36.54 27.82
N GLN A 242 2.82 -35.21 27.89
CA GLN A 242 1.99 -34.54 28.91
C GLN A 242 0.51 -34.92 28.78
N GLN A 243 0.01 -35.08 27.55
CA GLN A 243 -1.35 -35.54 27.32
C GLN A 243 -1.51 -37.01 27.74
N ALA A 244 -0.56 -37.89 27.44
CA ALA A 244 -0.56 -39.28 27.90
C ALA A 244 -0.43 -39.40 29.43
N GLU A 245 0.45 -38.62 30.06
CA GLU A 245 0.63 -38.55 31.50
C GLU A 245 -0.60 -37.98 32.22
N SER A 246 -1.28 -36.97 31.66
CA SER A 246 -2.54 -36.46 32.23
C SER A 246 -3.67 -37.52 32.21
N VAL A 247 -3.71 -38.34 31.16
CA VAL A 247 -4.65 -39.47 31.02
C VAL A 247 -4.27 -40.66 31.91
N MET A 248 -2.97 -40.85 32.19
CA MET A 248 -2.47 -41.88 33.11
C MET A 248 -2.56 -41.47 34.58
N ALA A 249 -2.33 -40.20 34.91
CA ALA A 249 -2.46 -39.65 36.25
C ALA A 249 -3.92 -39.64 36.73
N THR A 250 -4.88 -39.42 35.82
CA THR A 250 -6.31 -39.64 36.11
C THR A 250 -6.68 -41.12 36.32
N ARG A 251 -5.82 -42.06 35.89
CA ARG A 251 -5.99 -43.51 36.11
C ARG A 251 -5.20 -44.07 37.30
N GLY A 252 -4.21 -43.33 37.82
CA GLY A 252 -3.24 -43.84 38.80
C GLY A 252 -3.58 -43.57 40.27
N GLY A 253 -4.67 -42.88 40.58
CA GLY A 253 -4.96 -42.39 41.92
C GLY A 253 -6.30 -42.82 42.50
N HIS A 254 -6.55 -44.12 42.64
CA HIS A 254 -7.30 -44.73 43.77
C HIS A 254 -7.42 -46.24 43.55
N VAL A 255 -6.51 -47.02 44.13
CA VAL A 255 -6.75 -48.44 44.40
C VAL A 255 -7.31 -48.51 45.82
N ASP A 256 -8.60 -48.17 45.95
CA ASP A 256 -9.54 -48.87 46.83
C ASP A 256 -10.96 -48.30 46.62
N GLU A 257 -11.61 -48.59 45.49
CA GLU A 257 -13.07 -48.42 45.38
C GLU A 257 -13.69 -49.27 44.25
N GLN A 258 -14.61 -50.14 44.66
CA GLN A 258 -15.61 -50.94 43.95
C GLN A 258 -15.53 -51.16 42.41
N PRO A 259 -15.68 -52.43 41.93
CA PRO A 259 -15.69 -52.79 40.50
C PRO A 259 -16.79 -52.14 39.64
N GLN A 260 -17.81 -51.51 40.25
CA GLN A 260 -18.86 -50.78 39.53
C GLN A 260 -18.39 -49.41 39.00
N GLY A 261 -17.46 -48.73 39.68
CA GLY A 261 -16.96 -47.41 39.24
C GLY A 261 -16.13 -47.48 37.96
N LEU A 262 -15.27 -48.50 37.84
CA LEU A 262 -14.47 -48.76 36.64
C LEU A 262 -15.33 -49.12 35.43
N ALA A 263 -16.42 -49.86 35.63
CA ALA A 263 -17.35 -50.19 34.55
C ALA A 263 -18.07 -48.94 34.01
N VAL A 264 -18.44 -48.00 34.90
CA VAL A 264 -19.05 -46.72 34.52
C VAL A 264 -18.05 -45.84 33.77
N GLN A 265 -16.81 -45.69 34.26
CA GLN A 265 -15.78 -44.91 33.56
C GLN A 265 -15.43 -45.50 32.17
N LEU A 266 -15.46 -46.82 32.04
CA LEU A 266 -15.26 -47.50 30.75
C LEU A 266 -16.46 -47.31 29.81
N ALA A 267 -17.68 -47.27 30.35
CA ALA A 267 -18.87 -46.89 29.58
C ALA A 267 -18.81 -45.42 29.13
N ASP A 268 -18.36 -44.51 29.99
CA ASP A 268 -18.22 -43.09 29.69
C ASP A 268 -17.15 -42.82 28.64
N SER A 269 -16.00 -43.47 28.75
CA SER A 269 -14.93 -43.38 27.73
C SER A 269 -15.39 -43.97 26.39
N ARG A 270 -16.15 -45.07 26.38
CA ARG A 270 -16.78 -45.60 25.15
C ARG A 270 -17.82 -44.64 24.58
N ALA A 271 -18.61 -43.98 25.42
CA ALA A 271 -19.58 -42.98 24.99
C ALA A 271 -18.88 -41.74 24.38
N LYS A 272 -17.80 -41.26 25.01
CA LYS A 272 -16.95 -40.19 24.47
C LYS A 272 -16.33 -40.57 23.13
N LEU A 273 -15.82 -41.79 22.98
CA LEU A 273 -15.31 -42.30 21.71
C LEU A 273 -16.38 -42.32 20.60
N ARG A 274 -17.63 -42.67 20.94
CA ARG A 274 -18.74 -42.60 19.97
C ARG A 274 -19.07 -41.17 19.58
N ARG A 275 -19.08 -40.23 20.53
CA ARG A 275 -19.31 -38.80 20.23
C ARG A 275 -18.21 -38.24 19.33
N LEU A 276 -16.95 -38.50 19.66
CA LEU A 276 -15.81 -38.05 18.83
C LEU A 276 -15.83 -38.67 17.42
N LYS A 277 -16.28 -39.91 17.27
CA LYS A 277 -16.47 -40.52 15.95
C LYS A 277 -17.59 -39.84 15.15
N GLN A 278 -18.72 -39.54 15.80
CA GLN A 278 -19.80 -38.80 15.15
C GLN A 278 -19.36 -37.39 14.76
N GLU A 279 -18.66 -36.68 15.64
CA GLU A 279 -18.12 -35.36 15.35
C GLU A 279 -17.12 -35.40 14.18
N LEU A 280 -16.32 -36.46 14.07
CA LEU A 280 -15.41 -36.66 12.93
C LEU A 280 -16.18 -36.88 11.62
N GLU A 281 -17.25 -37.68 11.64
CA GLU A 281 -18.13 -37.90 10.49
C GLU A 281 -18.82 -36.59 10.07
N ASP A 282 -19.43 -35.86 11.01
CA ASP A 282 -20.08 -34.58 10.77
C ASP A 282 -19.10 -33.53 10.20
N LYS A 283 -17.84 -33.52 10.68
CA LYS A 283 -16.77 -32.67 10.14
C LYS A 283 -16.33 -33.11 8.75
N GLY A 284 -16.37 -34.41 8.45
CA GLY A 284 -16.13 -34.96 7.12
C GLY A 284 -17.16 -34.47 6.10
N ASP A 285 -18.43 -34.46 6.48
CA ASP A 285 -19.53 -33.96 5.65
C ASP A 285 -19.42 -32.45 5.42
N GLN A 286 -19.15 -31.67 6.47
CA GLN A 286 -18.89 -30.21 6.34
C GLN A 286 -17.71 -29.91 5.39
N LEU A 287 -16.65 -30.71 5.45
CA LEU A 287 -15.50 -30.54 4.55
C LEU A 287 -15.89 -30.81 3.09
N LEU A 288 -16.71 -31.82 2.83
CA LEU A 288 -17.22 -32.13 1.50
C LEU A 288 -18.07 -30.98 0.94
N ASP A 289 -18.95 -30.39 1.76
CA ASP A 289 -19.78 -29.24 1.38
C ASP A 289 -18.90 -28.02 1.04
N HIS A 290 -17.98 -27.65 1.93
CA HIS A 290 -17.07 -26.53 1.67
C HIS A 290 -16.18 -26.76 0.45
N LYS A 291 -15.77 -28.01 0.19
CA LYS A 291 -15.01 -28.35 -1.02
C LYS A 291 -15.84 -28.10 -2.29
N GLN A 292 -17.13 -28.41 -2.28
CA GLN A 292 -18.03 -28.14 -3.41
C GLN A 292 -18.29 -26.64 -3.57
N GLU A 293 -18.45 -25.90 -2.47
CA GLU A 293 -18.57 -24.43 -2.50
C GLU A 293 -17.33 -23.79 -3.12
N VAL A 294 -16.13 -24.20 -2.69
CA VAL A 294 -14.86 -23.71 -3.26
C VAL A 294 -14.75 -24.02 -4.75
N GLN A 295 -15.13 -25.22 -5.19
CA GLN A 295 -15.15 -25.57 -6.62
C GLN A 295 -16.12 -24.69 -7.42
N THR A 296 -17.29 -24.42 -6.87
CA THR A 296 -18.29 -23.55 -7.51
C THR A 296 -17.78 -22.12 -7.64
N MET A 297 -17.14 -21.60 -6.58
CA MET A 297 -16.54 -20.26 -6.59
C MET A 297 -15.37 -20.17 -7.58
N ASP A 298 -14.53 -21.21 -7.69
CA ASP A 298 -13.44 -21.27 -8.67
C ASP A 298 -13.96 -21.25 -10.12
N GLU A 299 -15.07 -21.94 -10.41
CA GLU A 299 -15.73 -21.87 -11.71
C GLU A 299 -16.29 -20.48 -12.02
N GLN A 300 -16.89 -19.80 -11.04
CA GLN A 300 -17.38 -18.44 -11.19
C GLN A 300 -16.23 -17.45 -11.44
N LEU A 301 -15.12 -17.59 -10.70
CA LEU A 301 -13.92 -16.78 -10.90
C LEU A 301 -13.36 -16.96 -12.32
N LYS A 302 -13.27 -18.20 -12.82
CA LYS A 302 -12.83 -18.47 -14.19
C LYS A 302 -13.74 -17.82 -15.24
N LYS A 303 -15.06 -17.82 -15.02
CA LYS A 303 -16.03 -17.14 -15.90
C LYS A 303 -15.80 -15.63 -15.91
N LEU A 304 -15.71 -15.00 -14.73
CA LEU A 304 -15.47 -13.55 -14.61
C LEU A 304 -14.11 -13.14 -15.20
N GLN A 305 -13.06 -13.95 -15.00
CA GLN A 305 -11.76 -13.70 -15.62
C GLN A 305 -11.82 -13.73 -17.15
N LYS A 306 -12.59 -14.66 -17.74
CA LYS A 306 -12.80 -14.72 -19.19
C LYS A 306 -13.56 -13.50 -19.70
N GLU A 307 -14.61 -13.07 -18.99
CA GLU A 307 -15.38 -11.87 -19.33
C GLU A 307 -14.52 -10.60 -19.25
N ASN A 308 -13.72 -10.45 -18.19
CA ASN A 308 -12.80 -9.32 -18.04
C ASN A 308 -11.79 -9.24 -19.19
N ARG A 309 -11.20 -10.38 -19.60
CA ARG A 309 -10.32 -10.42 -20.79
C ARG A 309 -11.03 -9.99 -22.07
N SER A 310 -12.30 -10.38 -22.25
CA SER A 310 -13.11 -9.95 -23.40
C SER A 310 -13.33 -8.44 -23.39
N LEU A 311 -13.77 -7.89 -22.26
CA LEU A 311 -14.01 -6.46 -22.09
C LEU A 311 -12.73 -5.63 -22.27
N GLN A 312 -11.58 -6.11 -21.80
CA GLN A 312 -10.29 -5.48 -22.07
C GLN A 312 -9.97 -5.44 -23.56
N GLY A 313 -10.32 -6.50 -24.32
CA GLY A 313 -10.23 -6.53 -25.77
C GLY A 313 -11.11 -5.47 -26.42
N GLU A 314 -12.36 -5.35 -25.99
CA GLU A 314 -13.30 -4.33 -26.47
C GLU A 314 -12.81 -2.90 -26.20
N VAL A 315 -12.26 -2.64 -25.01
CA VAL A 315 -11.66 -1.34 -24.66
C VAL A 315 -10.49 -1.00 -25.59
N ARG A 316 -9.63 -1.97 -25.89
CA ARG A 316 -8.53 -1.77 -26.86
C ARG A 316 -9.08 -1.45 -28.26
N GLY A 317 -10.12 -2.16 -28.70
CA GLY A 317 -10.80 -1.89 -29.96
C GLY A 317 -11.41 -0.48 -30.01
N MET A 318 -12.09 -0.05 -28.94
CA MET A 318 -12.65 1.31 -28.84
C MET A 318 -11.57 2.41 -28.87
N ARG A 319 -10.39 2.16 -28.28
CA ARG A 319 -9.27 3.11 -28.37
C ARG A 319 -8.76 3.26 -29.80
N ALA A 320 -8.55 2.15 -30.51
CA ALA A 320 -8.13 2.20 -31.91
C ALA A 320 -9.14 2.97 -32.80
N LEU A 321 -10.44 2.73 -32.60
CA LEU A 321 -11.49 3.48 -33.31
C LEU A 321 -11.48 4.98 -32.97
N ARG A 322 -11.17 5.34 -31.71
CA ARG A 322 -11.03 6.74 -31.31
C ARG A 322 -9.84 7.40 -32.01
N ASP A 323 -8.70 6.72 -32.08
CA ASP A 323 -7.50 7.23 -32.76
C ASP A 323 -7.77 7.44 -34.26
N GLU A 324 -8.51 6.53 -34.91
CA GLU A 324 -8.97 6.70 -36.29
C GLU A 324 -9.90 7.90 -36.47
N LEU A 325 -10.85 8.11 -35.55
CA LEU A 325 -11.74 9.27 -35.56
C LEU A 325 -10.98 10.59 -35.41
N ASP A 326 -9.97 10.64 -34.55
CA ASP A 326 -9.17 11.86 -34.37
C ASP A 326 -8.31 12.15 -35.60
N CYS A 327 -7.74 11.12 -36.24
CA CYS A 327 -7.08 11.25 -37.54
C CYS A 327 -8.00 11.82 -38.63
N LEU A 328 -9.27 11.41 -38.65
CA LEU A 328 -10.26 11.89 -39.61
C LEU A 328 -10.67 13.34 -39.31
N ARG A 329 -10.81 13.73 -38.04
CA ARG A 329 -11.08 15.12 -37.64
C ARG A 329 -9.97 16.06 -38.08
N ASP A 330 -8.70 15.67 -37.89
CA ASP A 330 -7.55 16.45 -38.33
C ASP A 330 -7.51 16.62 -39.85
N ARG A 331 -7.85 15.57 -40.59
CA ARG A 331 -7.98 15.62 -42.06
C ARG A 331 -9.11 16.55 -42.49
N ALA A 332 -10.25 16.51 -41.82
CA ALA A 332 -11.39 17.39 -42.09
C ALA A 332 -11.01 18.86 -41.83
N GLY A 333 -10.36 19.17 -40.71
CA GLY A 333 -9.91 20.53 -40.40
C GLY A 333 -8.92 21.09 -41.43
N ARG A 334 -7.98 20.27 -41.92
CA ARG A 334 -7.08 20.67 -43.03
C ARG A 334 -7.83 20.91 -44.34
N ALA A 335 -8.84 20.09 -44.64
CA ALA A 335 -9.66 20.27 -45.83
C ALA A 335 -10.46 21.59 -45.78
N GLU A 336 -11.00 21.94 -44.61
CA GLU A 336 -11.68 23.22 -44.38
C GLU A 336 -10.74 24.41 -44.59
N GLN A 337 -9.52 24.35 -44.02
CA GLN A 337 -8.50 25.38 -44.24
C GLN A 337 -8.17 25.59 -45.72
N LEU A 338 -7.87 24.50 -46.44
CA LEU A 338 -7.60 24.55 -47.88
C LEU A 338 -8.79 25.11 -48.67
N GLN A 339 -10.02 24.81 -48.25
CA GLN A 339 -11.23 25.35 -48.89
C GLN A 339 -11.35 26.87 -48.67
N THR A 340 -11.02 27.38 -47.49
CA THR A 340 -10.99 28.83 -47.23
C THR A 340 -9.91 29.55 -48.04
N GLU A 341 -8.72 28.96 -48.17
CA GLU A 341 -7.64 29.51 -48.98
C GLU A 341 -8.03 29.55 -50.47
N LEU A 342 -8.66 28.48 -50.96
CA LEU A 342 -9.17 28.41 -52.33
C LEU A 342 -10.22 29.49 -52.58
N GLN A 343 -11.15 29.72 -51.65
CA GLN A 343 -12.11 30.82 -51.74
C GLN A 343 -11.41 32.18 -51.81
N SER A 344 -10.41 32.43 -50.97
CA SER A 344 -9.61 33.68 -51.00
C SER A 344 -8.89 33.87 -52.34
N CYS A 345 -8.26 32.83 -52.85
CA CYS A 345 -7.60 32.82 -54.17
C CYS A 345 -8.61 33.10 -55.30
N THR A 346 -9.79 32.49 -55.28
CA THR A 346 -10.84 32.77 -56.28
C THR A 346 -11.34 34.21 -56.21
N HIS A 347 -11.47 34.79 -55.02
CA HIS A 347 -11.84 36.20 -54.87
C HIS A 347 -10.76 37.13 -55.43
N ARG A 348 -9.48 36.86 -55.12
CA ARG A 348 -8.34 37.62 -55.67
C ARG A 348 -8.28 37.53 -57.19
N LEU A 349 -8.51 36.34 -57.77
CA LEU A 349 -8.58 36.15 -59.22
C LEU A 349 -9.69 37.00 -59.85
N ARG A 350 -10.90 36.98 -59.29
CA ARG A 350 -12.00 37.84 -59.76
C ARG A 350 -11.65 39.33 -59.70
N SER A 351 -11.00 39.77 -58.62
CA SER A 351 -10.53 41.16 -58.51
C SER A 351 -9.51 41.53 -59.58
N LEU A 352 -8.55 40.63 -59.87
CA LEU A 352 -7.57 40.83 -60.94
C LEU A 352 -8.21 40.85 -62.33
N GLU A 353 -9.25 40.04 -62.55
CA GLU A 353 -10.02 40.09 -63.79
C GLU A 353 -10.71 41.44 -63.96
N VAL A 354 -11.32 41.98 -62.91
CA VAL A 354 -11.95 43.31 -62.93
C VAL A 354 -10.91 44.38 -63.23
N THR A 355 -9.77 44.44 -62.53
CA THR A 355 -8.74 45.45 -62.82
C THR A 355 -8.18 45.31 -64.23
N ARG A 356 -7.99 44.07 -64.72
CA ARG A 356 -7.60 43.82 -66.11
C ARG A 356 -8.63 44.36 -67.10
N THR A 357 -9.93 44.18 -66.85
CA THR A 357 -10.97 44.74 -67.72
C THR A 357 -10.95 46.27 -67.71
N GLN A 358 -10.84 46.90 -66.53
CA GLN A 358 -10.75 48.37 -66.41
C GLN A 358 -9.53 48.92 -67.16
N LEU A 359 -8.36 48.28 -67.03
CA LEU A 359 -7.15 48.65 -67.77
C LEU A 359 -7.32 48.51 -69.29
N LYS A 360 -8.11 47.54 -69.78
CA LYS A 360 -8.43 47.43 -71.21
C LYS A 360 -9.38 48.52 -71.72
N VAL A 361 -10.21 49.11 -70.85
CA VAL A 361 -11.14 50.20 -71.22
C VAL A 361 -10.45 51.57 -71.14
N SER A 362 -9.46 51.74 -70.26
CA SER A 362 -8.62 52.95 -70.14
C SER A 362 -8.08 53.52 -71.47
N PRO A 363 -7.45 52.75 -72.39
CA PRO A 363 -6.96 53.28 -73.67
C PRO A 363 -8.07 53.82 -74.58
N LYS A 364 -9.33 53.37 -74.41
CA LYS A 364 -10.47 53.93 -75.15
C LYS A 364 -10.87 55.30 -74.61
N TYR A 365 -10.81 55.50 -73.29
CA TYR A 365 -11.03 56.82 -72.67
C TYR A 365 -9.88 57.78 -72.95
N THR A 366 -8.63 57.32 -72.94
CA THR A 366 -7.48 58.18 -73.30
C THR A 366 -7.54 58.57 -74.78
N ALA A 367 -7.87 57.65 -75.69
CA ALA A 367 -8.09 57.99 -77.10
C ALA A 367 -9.23 59.01 -77.28
N HIS A 368 -10.35 58.86 -76.55
CA HIS A 368 -11.45 59.83 -76.58
C HIS A 368 -11.04 61.23 -76.04
N CYS A 369 -10.25 61.29 -74.97
CA CYS A 369 -9.74 62.55 -74.42
C CYS A 369 -8.71 63.23 -75.33
N PHE A 370 -7.87 62.47 -76.05
CA PHE A 370 -6.96 63.02 -77.06
C PHE A 370 -7.74 63.63 -78.24
N VAL A 371 -8.76 62.95 -78.75
CA VAL A 371 -9.62 63.49 -79.82
C VAL A 371 -10.34 64.78 -79.39
N HIS A 372 -10.84 64.85 -78.14
CA HIS A 372 -11.45 66.09 -77.63
C HIS A 372 -10.43 67.21 -77.38
N ARG A 373 -9.19 66.89 -76.96
CA ARG A 373 -8.11 67.87 -76.82
C ARG A 373 -7.72 68.48 -78.17
N ASP A 374 -7.57 67.67 -79.20
CA ASP A 374 -7.29 68.15 -80.57
C ASP A 374 -8.44 69.02 -81.11
N THR A 375 -9.67 68.72 -80.72
CA THR A 375 -10.84 69.54 -81.07
C THR A 375 -10.82 70.90 -80.35
N ILE A 376 -10.38 70.97 -79.09
CA ILE A 376 -10.31 72.22 -78.31
C ILE A 376 -9.10 73.08 -78.70
N GLU A 377 -7.93 72.48 -78.97
CA GLU A 377 -6.74 73.21 -79.47
C GLU A 377 -6.97 73.77 -80.90
N GLY A 378 -7.87 73.15 -81.69
CA GLY A 378 -8.35 73.70 -82.97
C GLY A 378 -9.21 74.97 -82.87
N PHE A 379 -9.77 75.30 -81.70
CA PHE A 379 -10.59 76.51 -81.51
C PHE A 379 -9.80 77.74 -81.04
N TYR A 380 -8.56 77.57 -80.55
CA TYR A 380 -7.75 78.68 -80.02
C TYR A 380 -6.70 79.27 -81.00
N THR A 381 -6.69 78.85 -82.27
CA THR A 381 -5.69 79.30 -83.27
C THR A 381 -6.22 80.24 -84.35
N TYR A 382 -7.38 80.89 -84.16
CA TYR A 382 -7.88 81.93 -85.08
C TYR A 382 -8.18 83.26 -84.35
N THR A 383 -7.13 84.06 -84.13
CA THR A 383 -7.25 85.52 -83.95
C THR A 383 -6.36 86.21 -84.99
N PRO A 384 -6.92 86.91 -85.99
CA PRO A 384 -6.13 87.68 -86.94
C PRO A 384 -5.84 89.07 -86.32
N HIS A 385 -4.56 89.43 -86.21
CA HIS A 385 -4.17 90.82 -85.98
C HIS A 385 -3.75 91.46 -87.31
N THR A 386 -4.56 92.44 -87.70
CA THR A 386 -4.32 93.39 -88.78
C THR A 386 -3.63 94.64 -88.20
N VAL A 387 -2.74 95.21 -89.03
CA VAL A 387 -1.95 96.46 -88.91
C VAL A 387 -0.60 96.34 -88.23
#